data_AF-A0A8J5EVJ1-F1
#
_entry.id   AF-A0A8J5EVJ1-F1
#
_cell.length_a   1.000
_cell.length_b   1.000
_cell.length_c   1.000
_cell.angle_alpha   90.00
_cell.angle_beta   90.00
_cell.angle_gamma   90.00
#
_symmetry.space_group_name_H-M   'P 1'
#
loop_
_entity.id
_entity.type
_entity.pdbx_description
1 polymer ?
#
loop_
_entity_poly.entity_id
_entity_poly.type
_entity_poly.pdbx_seq_one_letter_code
_entity_poly.pdbx_strand_id
1 'polypeptide(L)'
;MRPPSLLSLTIDSALRHIAHITDLSSIPDQILLELFWKTLQAGKLTEKVLKLFMATGNEQILSFIQSLNIRPILAPVLPTRCSENSRFM
;
A
#
# COMPACT_ATOMS: atom_id res chain seq x y z
N MET A 1 -9.36 16.82 -29.77
CA MET A 1 -8.99 15.90 -28.67
C MET A 1 -7.48 15.97 -28.49
N ARG A 2 -6.99 16.26 -27.29
CA ARG A 2 -5.55 16.32 -27.02
C ARG A 2 -5.05 14.88 -26.87
N PRO A 3 -4.06 14.43 -27.66
CA PRO A 3 -3.57 13.07 -27.55
C PRO A 3 -2.98 12.86 -26.15
N PRO A 4 -3.18 11.66 -25.56
CA PRO A 4 -2.59 11.36 -24.26
C PRO A 4 -1.08 11.40 -24.37
N SER A 5 -0.41 11.95 -23.35
CA SER A 5 1.04 11.94 -23.28
C SER A 5 1.53 10.51 -22.99
N LEU A 6 2.78 10.22 -23.37
CA LEU A 6 3.45 8.96 -23.02
C LEU A 6 3.37 8.73 -21.51
N LEU A 7 3.64 9.76 -20.71
CA LEU A 7 3.56 9.69 -19.24
C LEU A 7 2.18 9.26 -18.74
N SER A 8 1.10 9.85 -19.28
CA SER A 8 -0.26 9.45 -18.89
C SER A 8 -0.50 7.98 -19.19
N LEU A 9 -0.14 7.51 -20.39
CA LEU A 9 -0.27 6.10 -20.79
C LEU A 9 0.57 5.17 -19.90
N THR A 10 1.78 5.61 -19.53
CA THR A 10 2.66 4.86 -18.62
C THR A 10 2.02 4.74 -17.24
N ILE A 11 1.47 5.81 -16.67
CA ILE A 11 0.80 5.78 -15.37
C ILE A 11 -0.45 4.90 -15.43
N ASP A 12 -1.28 5.02 -16.47
CA ASP A 12 -2.47 4.19 -16.66
C ASP A 12 -2.12 2.70 -16.86
N SER A 13 -0.99 2.41 -17.49
CA SER A 13 -0.47 1.04 -17.63
C SER A 13 0.07 0.51 -16.30
N ALA A 14 0.86 1.31 -15.59
CA ALA A 14 1.42 0.97 -14.28
C ALA A 14 0.32 0.72 -13.26
N LEU A 15 -0.74 1.55 -13.24
CA LEU A 15 -1.91 1.37 -12.38
C LEU A 15 -2.65 0.05 -12.63
N ARG A 16 -2.68 -0.42 -13.89
CA ARG A 16 -3.27 -1.72 -14.23
C ARG A 16 -2.45 -2.89 -13.69
N HIS A 17 -1.13 -2.74 -13.64
CA HIS A 17 -0.19 -3.80 -13.25
C HIS A 17 0.43 -3.59 -11.86
N ILE A 18 -0.03 -2.59 -11.09
CA ILE A 18 0.56 -2.17 -9.81
C ILE A 18 0.71 -3.32 -8.81
N ALA A 19 -0.21 -4.29 -8.83
CA ALA A 19 -0.18 -5.46 -7.96
C ALA A 19 0.95 -6.47 -8.30
N HIS A 20 1.50 -6.41 -9.51
CA HIS A 20 2.61 -7.23 -9.98
C HIS A 20 3.96 -6.51 -9.90
N ILE A 21 3.97 -5.21 -9.61
CA ILE A 21 5.20 -4.44 -9.46
C ILE A 21 5.79 -4.73 -8.08
N THR A 22 7.06 -5.12 -8.05
CA THR A 22 7.76 -5.49 -6.83
C THR A 22 8.56 -4.35 -6.22
N ASP A 23 9.00 -3.38 -7.03
CA ASP A 23 9.83 -2.28 -6.56
C ASP A 23 9.51 -0.98 -7.31
N LEU A 24 9.51 0.12 -6.58
CA LEU A 24 9.24 1.47 -7.07
C LEU A 24 10.34 2.47 -6.65
N SER A 25 11.46 1.99 -6.10
CA SER A 25 12.54 2.83 -5.55
C SER A 25 13.27 3.66 -6.61
N SER A 26 13.32 3.18 -7.84
CA SER A 26 14.03 3.83 -8.95
C SER A 26 13.19 4.89 -9.68
N ILE A 27 11.94 5.12 -9.26
CA ILE A 27 11.03 6.07 -9.90
C ILE A 27 11.17 7.45 -9.23
N PRO A 28 11.17 8.56 -10.00
CA PRO A 28 11.16 9.91 -9.44
C PRO A 28 9.93 10.19 -8.57
N ASP A 29 10.13 10.97 -7.50
CA ASP A 29 9.09 11.32 -6.52
C ASP A 29 7.80 11.89 -7.13
N GLN A 30 7.93 12.76 -8.14
CA GLN A 30 6.77 13.37 -8.79
C GLN A 30 5.86 12.32 -9.46
N ILE A 31 6.45 11.31 -10.10
CA ILE A 31 5.71 10.23 -10.77
C ILE A 31 5.11 9.28 -9.73
N LEU A 32 5.83 9.02 -8.63
CA LEU A 32 5.34 8.21 -7.52
C LEU A 32 4.10 8.81 -6.86
N LEU A 33 4.12 10.12 -6.60
CA LEU A 33 2.98 10.84 -6.04
C LEU A 33 1.76 10.78 -6.98
N GLU A 34 1.98 10.98 -8.27
CA GLU A 34 0.89 10.91 -9.26
C GLU A 34 0.31 9.49 -9.35
N LEU A 35 1.17 8.47 -9.36
CA LEU A 35 0.76 7.06 -9.38
C LEU A 35 0.00 6.68 -8.10
N PHE A 36 0.46 7.14 -6.94
CA PHE A 36 -0.21 6.92 -5.66
C PHE A 36 -1.61 7.54 -5.66
N TRP A 37 -1.72 8.80 -6.10
CA TRP A 37 -3.00 9.49 -6.19
C TRP A 37 -3.99 8.78 -7.12
N LYS A 38 -3.54 8.37 -8.32
CA LYS A 38 -4.40 7.61 -9.24
C LYS A 38 -4.76 6.23 -8.69
N THR A 39 -3.88 5.61 -7.91
CA THR A 39 -4.16 4.34 -7.23
C THR A 39 -5.27 4.49 -6.19
N LEU A 40 -5.24 5.58 -5.41
CA LEU A 40 -6.30 5.93 -4.47
C LEU A 40 -7.63 6.19 -5.19
N GLN A 41 -7.62 7.02 -6.24
CA GLN A 41 -8.82 7.31 -7.03
C GLN A 41 -9.44 6.07 -7.67
N ALA A 42 -8.61 5.11 -8.10
CA ALA A 42 -9.05 3.84 -8.66
C ALA A 42 -9.54 2.83 -7.61
N GLY A 43 -9.41 3.12 -6.31
CA GLY A 43 -9.78 2.20 -5.24
C GLY A 43 -8.94 0.93 -5.18
N LYS A 44 -7.73 0.94 -5.76
CA LYS A 44 -6.83 -0.23 -5.84
C LYS A 44 -5.81 -0.29 -4.71
N LEU A 45 -6.05 0.44 -3.62
CA LEU A 45 -5.18 0.44 -2.45
C LEU A 45 -5.35 -0.86 -1.67
N THR A 46 -4.55 -1.88 -2.01
CA THR A 46 -4.45 -3.14 -1.27
C THR A 46 -3.28 -3.10 -0.31
N GLU A 47 -3.24 -3.99 0.68
CA GLU A 47 -2.13 -4.05 1.66
C GLU A 47 -0.76 -4.24 0.98
N LYS A 48 -0.69 -5.04 -0.08
CA LYS A 48 0.54 -5.22 -0.88
C LYS A 48 1.01 -3.91 -1.50
N VAL A 49 0.10 -3.19 -2.14
CA VAL A 49 0.38 -1.91 -2.80
C VAL A 49 0.75 -0.84 -1.78
N LEU A 50 0.10 -0.84 -0.62
CA LEU A 50 0.46 0.05 0.49
C LEU A 50 1.89 -0.21 0.96
N LYS A 51 2.26 -1.49 1.20
CA LYS A 51 3.62 -1.88 1.57
C LYS A 51 4.64 -1.48 0.51
N LEU A 52 4.30 -1.61 -0.77
CA LEU A 52 5.13 -1.19 -1.90
C LEU A 52 5.41 0.32 -1.86
N PHE A 53 4.39 1.15 -1.66
CA PHE A 53 4.54 2.61 -1.56
C PHE A 53 5.27 3.05 -0.27
N MET A 54 5.09 2.33 0.83
CA MET A 54 5.85 2.58 2.06
C MET A 54 7.34 2.24 1.90
N ALA A 55 7.66 1.18 1.14
CA ALA A 55 9.04 0.76 0.89
C ALA A 55 9.86 1.81 0.12
N THR A 56 9.20 2.67 -0.66
CA THR A 56 9.86 3.78 -1.36
C THR A 56 10.39 4.86 -0.42
N GLY A 57 9.90 4.95 0.82
CA GLY A 57 10.41 5.89 1.83
C GLY A 57 10.09 7.37 1.58
N ASN A 58 9.21 7.68 0.63
CA ASN A 58 8.84 9.06 0.31
C ASN A 58 8.00 9.68 1.44
N GLU A 59 8.49 10.77 2.03
CA GLU A 59 7.89 11.43 3.20
C GLU A 59 6.44 11.88 2.97
N GLN A 60 6.11 12.36 1.76
CA GLN A 60 4.77 12.83 1.44
C GLN A 60 3.77 11.67 1.41
N ILE A 61 4.17 10.54 0.82
CA ILE A 61 3.34 9.33 0.77
C ILE A 61 3.11 8.79 2.19
N LEU A 62 4.18 8.73 3.01
CA LEU A 62 4.09 8.27 4.40
C LEU A 62 3.17 9.15 5.24
N SER A 63 3.29 10.47 5.12
CA SER A 63 2.41 11.43 5.80
C SER A 63 0.94 11.26 5.37
N PHE A 64 0.70 11.02 4.08
CA PHE A 64 -0.65 10.76 3.56
C PHE A 64 -1.24 9.47 4.15
N ILE A 65 -0.46 8.38 4.20
CA ILE A 65 -0.88 7.10 4.77
C ILE A 65 -1.21 7.25 6.26
N GLN A 66 -0.40 7.99 7.01
CA GLN A 66 -0.64 8.29 8.42
C GLN A 66 -1.92 9.13 8.61
N SER A 67 -2.16 10.11 7.74
CA SER A 67 -3.38 10.93 7.76
C SER A 67 -4.64 10.12 7.49
N LEU A 68 -4.54 9.07 6.67
CA LEU A 68 -5.62 8.12 6.39
C LEU A 68 -5.88 7.16 7.56
N ASN A 69 -5.11 7.26 8.66
CA ASN A 69 -5.22 6.46 9.88
C ASN A 69 -5.23 4.95 9.59
N ILE A 70 -4.52 4.51 8.55
CA ILE A 70 -4.39 3.10 8.19
C ILE A 70 -3.45 2.47 9.23
N ARG A 71 -4.05 1.82 10.24
CA ARG A 71 -3.30 1.04 11.22
C ARG A 71 -3.08 -0.35 10.66
N PRO A 72 -1.84 -0.81 10.44
CA PRO A 72 -1.61 -2.23 10.22
C PRO A 72 -2.18 -2.97 11.42
N ILE A 73 -3.00 -3.99 11.17
CA ILE A 73 -3.62 -4.80 12.23
C ILE A 73 -2.50 -5.55 12.95
N LEU A 74 -1.94 -4.92 13.98
CA LEU A 74 -1.00 -5.51 14.94
C LEU A 74 -1.78 -6.20 16.05
N ALA A 75 -2.73 -7.06 15.70
CA ALA A 75 -3.32 -7.96 16.68
C ALA A 75 -2.74 -9.36 16.44
N PRO A 76 -1.59 -9.70 17.04
CA PRO A 76 -1.35 -11.10 17.33
C PRO A 76 -2.51 -11.52 18.24
N VAL A 77 -3.40 -12.37 17.72
CA VAL A 77 -4.41 -13.03 18.54
C VAL A 77 -3.61 -13.89 19.52
N LEU A 78 -3.42 -13.38 20.73
CA LEU A 78 -2.83 -14.15 21.82
C LEU A 78 -3.70 -15.41 21.98
N PRO A 79 -3.12 -16.63 21.93
CA PRO A 79 -3.89 -17.83 22.21
C PRO A 79 -4.44 -17.68 23.63
N THR A 80 -5.76 -17.72 23.77
CA THR A 80 -6.40 -17.81 25.08
C THR A 80 -5.84 -19.07 25.74
N ARG A 81 -5.06 -18.90 26.81
CA ARG A 81 -4.60 -20.04 27.62
C ARG A 81 -5.85 -20.81 28.05
N CYS A 82 -6.04 -22.00 27.48
CA CYS A 82 -6.98 -22.97 28.05
C CYS A 82 -6.56 -23.17 29.50
N SER A 83 -7.44 -22.84 30.44
CA SER A 83 -7.26 -23.26 31.82
C SER A 83 -7.41 -24.77 31.86
N GLU A 84 -6.27 -25.46 31.83
CA GLU A 84 -6.18 -26.87 32.12
C GLU A 84 -6.55 -27.06 33.59
N ASN A 85 -7.84 -27.33 33.84
CA ASN A 85 -8.32 -27.80 35.13
C ASN A 85 -7.73 -29.19 35.37
N SER A 86 -6.48 -29.21 35.86
CA SER A 86 -5.89 -30.34 36.55
C SER A 86 -6.65 -30.54 37.86
N ARG A 87 -7.84 -31.17 37.80
CA ARG A 87 -8.44 -31.76 38.99
C ARG A 87 -7.72 -33.07 39.24
N PHE A 88 -6.83 -33.04 40.22
CA PHE A 88 -6.47 -34.23 40.98
C PHE A 88 -7.75 -34.85 41.53
N MET A 89 -8.09 -36.05 41.05
CA MET A 89 -8.90 -37.04 41.75
C MET A 89 -8.49 -38.44 41.29
#